data_AF-A0A454VZI2-F1
#
_entry.id   AF-A0A454VZI2-F1
#
_cell.length_a   1.000
_cell.length_b   1.000
_cell.length_c   1.000
_cell.angle_alpha   90.00
_cell.angle_beta   90.00
_cell.angle_gamma   90.00
#
_symmetry.space_group_name_H-M   'P 1'
#
loop_
_entity.id
_entity.type
_entity.pdbx_description
1 polymer ?
#
loop_
_entity_poly.entity_id
_entity_poly.type
_entity_poly.pdbx_seq_one_letter_code
_entity_poly.pdbx_strand_id
1 'polypeptide(L)' 'MSEDALEAAQRAYQSAQEALHAARRKLAEAVMEAYASGEPVGRIAERTGQSTTNVWNTLAVHGITPRSHINGST' A
#
# COMPACT_ATOMS: atom_id res chain seq x y z
N MET A 1 15.36 -34.63 -0.93
CA MET A 1 15.29 -33.34 -0.24
C MET A 1 15.73 -33.60 1.19
N SER A 2 16.85 -33.04 1.66
CA SER A 2 17.19 -33.12 3.07
C SER A 2 16.21 -32.25 3.86
N GLU A 3 15.92 -32.65 5.10
CA GLU A 3 15.04 -31.91 6.02
C GLU A 3 15.50 -30.45 6.18
N ASP A 4 16.83 -30.24 6.21
CA ASP A 4 17.48 -28.92 6.23
C ASP A 4 17.11 -28.02 5.04
N ALA A 5 16.91 -28.58 3.85
CA ALA A 5 16.56 -27.81 2.66
C ALA A 5 15.12 -27.30 2.70
N LEU A 6 14.21 -28.09 3.29
CA LEU A 6 12.81 -27.69 3.48
C LEU A 6 12.71 -26.60 4.54
N GLU A 7 13.40 -26.75 5.68
CA GLU A 7 13.44 -25.72 6.72
C GLU A 7 14.06 -24.41 6.22
N ALA A 8 15.15 -24.48 5.45
CA ALA A 8 15.77 -23.30 4.86
C ALA A 8 14.83 -22.58 3.89
N ALA A 9 14.13 -23.33 3.03
CA ALA A 9 13.14 -22.77 2.12
C ALA A 9 11.97 -22.11 2.87
N GLN A 10 11.47 -22.73 3.94
CA GLN A 10 10.41 -22.18 4.77
C GLN A 10 10.83 -20.87 5.46
N ARG A 11 12.04 -20.82 6.02
CA ARG A 11 12.58 -19.60 6.63
C ARG A 11 12.74 -18.47 5.61
N ALA A 12 13.23 -18.78 4.41
CA ALA A 12 13.36 -17.81 3.32
C ALA A 12 11.98 -17.27 2.89
N TYR A 13 10.98 -18.13 2.79
CA TYR A 13 9.61 -17.74 2.48
C TYR A 13 9.03 -16.80 3.54
N GLN A 14 9.16 -17.14 4.82
CA GLN A 14 8.67 -16.29 5.92
C GLN A 14 9.36 -14.92 5.92
N SER A 15 10.67 -14.88 5.76
CA SER A 15 11.43 -13.63 5.67
C SER A 15 10.98 -12.76 4.48
N ALA A 16 10.74 -13.37 3.33
CA ALA A 16 10.22 -12.67 2.16
C ALA A 16 8.81 -12.12 2.39
N GLN A 17 7.93 -12.87 3.07
CA GLN A 17 6.61 -12.39 3.45
C GLN A 17 6.69 -11.19 4.40
N GLU A 18 7.54 -11.25 5.42
CA GLU A 18 7.75 -10.13 6.36
C GLU A 18 8.24 -8.87 5.65
N ALA A 19 9.23 -9.02 4.77
CA ALA A 19 9.76 -7.92 3.96
C ALA A 19 8.67 -7.32 3.05
N LEU A 20 7.86 -8.16 2.41
CA LEU A 20 6.74 -7.73 1.57
C LEU A 20 5.68 -6.99 2.39
N HIS A 21 5.33 -7.50 3.57
CA HIS A 21 4.37 -6.84 4.46
C HIS A 21 4.89 -5.46 4.92
N ALA A 22 6.17 -5.35 5.25
CA ALA A 22 6.79 -4.07 5.59
C ALA A 22 6.77 -3.09 4.41
N ALA A 23 7.12 -3.55 3.21
CA ALA A 23 7.07 -2.72 2.00
C ALA A 23 5.65 -2.23 1.69
N ARG A 24 4.64 -3.09 1.86
CA ARG A 24 3.22 -2.72 1.67
C ARG A 24 2.76 -1.66 2.66
N ARG A 25 3.17 -1.73 3.93
CA ARG A 25 2.85 -0.69 4.94
C ARG A 25 3.47 0.65 4.56
N LYS A 26 4.76 0.67 4.20
CA LYS A 26 5.45 1.89 3.74
C LYS A 26 4.79 2.50 2.50
N LEU A 27 4.37 1.67 1.55
CA LEU A 27 3.64 2.15 0.38
C LEU A 27 2.29 2.77 0.76
N ALA A 28 1.54 2.16 1.67
CA ALA A 28 0.27 2.71 2.14
C ALA A 28 0.45 4.07 2.85
N GLU A 29 1.47 4.19 3.70
CA GLU A 29 1.85 5.46 4.34
C GLU A 29 2.16 6.54 3.30
N ALA A 30 2.99 6.24 2.30
CA ALA A 30 3.33 7.18 1.23
C ALA A 30 2.11 7.58 0.37
N VAL A 31 1.19 6.65 0.09
CA VAL A 31 -0.07 6.93 -0.61
C VAL A 31 -0.96 7.89 0.18
N MET A 32 -1.08 7.67 1.50
CA MET A 32 -1.86 8.56 2.37
C MET A 32 -1.24 9.96 2.45
N GLU A 33 0.09 10.06 2.59
CA GLU A 33 0.79 11.34 2.62
C GLU A 33 0.63 12.12 1.31
N ALA A 34 0.82 11.45 0.17
CA ALA A 34 0.59 12.05 -1.16
C ALA A 34 -0.85 12.57 -1.30
N TYR A 35 -1.84 11.77 -0.92
CA TYR A 35 -3.24 12.19 -0.96
C TYR A 35 -3.52 13.37 -0.01
N ALA A 36 -3.00 13.34 1.21
CA ALA A 36 -3.15 14.41 2.19
C ALA A 36 -2.50 15.72 1.73
N SER A 37 -1.42 15.66 0.94
CA SER A 37 -0.82 16.83 0.28
C SER A 37 -1.62 17.38 -0.91
N GLY A 38 -2.78 16.78 -1.22
CA GLY A 38 -3.66 17.21 -2.32
C GLY A 38 -3.34 16.57 -3.67
N GLU A 39 -2.48 15.56 -3.72
CA GLU A 39 -2.17 14.90 -4.99
C GLU A 39 -3.39 14.08 -5.50
N PRO A 40 -3.81 14.26 -6.77
CA PRO A 40 -4.92 13.50 -7.32
C PRO A 40 -4.65 12.00 -7.36
N VAL A 41 -5.64 11.18 -7.01
CA VAL A 41 -5.53 9.71 -6.99
C VAL A 41 -5.05 9.13 -8.32
N GLY A 42 -5.43 9.72 -9.46
CA GLY A 42 -4.92 9.31 -10.78
C GLY A 42 -3.39 9.43 -10.90
N ARG A 43 -2.83 10.54 -10.41
CA ARG A 43 -1.39 10.80 -10.44
C ARG A 43 -0.61 9.89 -9.49
N ILE A 44 -1.19 9.62 -8.32
CA ILE A 44 -0.63 8.66 -7.35
C ILE A 44 -0.56 7.28 -8.01
N ALA A 45 -1.65 6.83 -8.64
CA ALA A 45 -1.75 5.53 -9.30
C ALA A 45 -0.72 5.37 -10.43
N GLU A 46 -0.56 6.40 -11.27
CA GLU A 46 0.47 6.42 -12.32
C GLU A 46 1.88 6.29 -11.75
N ARG A 47 2.22 7.05 -10.70
CA ARG A 47 3.55 7.02 -10.08
C ARG A 47 3.87 5.71 -9.38
N THR A 48 2.88 5.05 -8.79
CA THR A 48 3.05 3.78 -8.08
C THR A 48 2.86 2.55 -8.98
N GLY A 49 2.47 2.74 -10.25
CA GLY A 49 2.12 1.65 -11.15
C GLY A 49 0.88 0.86 -10.71
N GLN A 50 0.02 1.46 -9.89
CA GLN A 50 -1.21 0.87 -9.39
C GLN A 50 -2.41 1.31 -10.21
N SER A 51 -3.52 0.58 -10.10
CA SER A 51 -4.81 1.09 -10.56
C SER A 51 -5.33 2.13 -9.57
N THR A 52 -6.13 3.08 -10.06
CA THR A 52 -6.84 4.05 -9.21
C THR A 52 -7.73 3.37 -8.17
N THR A 53 -8.33 2.23 -8.51
CA THR A 53 -9.09 1.38 -7.59
C THR A 53 -8.23 0.89 -6.42
N ASN A 54 -7.00 0.45 -6.67
CA ASN A 54 -6.11 -0.01 -5.60
C ASN A 54 -5.71 1.12 -4.66
N VAL A 55 -5.44 2.31 -5.21
CA VAL A 55 -5.17 3.51 -4.40
C VAL A 55 -6.38 3.86 -3.53
N TRP A 56 -7.59 3.87 -4.09
CA TRP A 56 -8.81 4.10 -3.32
C TRP A 56 -9.05 3.04 -2.25
N ASN A 57 -8.79 1.77 -2.53
CA ASN A 57 -8.90 0.70 -1.54
C ASN A 57 -7.91 0.91 -0.38
N THR A 58 -6.67 1.30 -0.67
CA THR A 58 -5.69 1.67 0.35
C THR A 58 -6.21 2.82 1.21
N LEU A 59 -6.69 3.90 0.60
CA LEU A 59 -7.26 5.05 1.33
C LEU A 59 -8.48 4.65 2.18
N ALA A 60 -9.37 3.81 1.66
CA ALA A 60 -10.58 3.36 2.34
C ALA A 60 -10.29 2.51 3.58
N VAL A 61 -9.25 1.66 3.56
CA VAL A 61 -8.78 0.91 4.75
C VAL A 61 -8.40 1.86 5.89
N HIS A 62 -7.96 3.08 5.56
CA HIS A 62 -7.62 4.13 6.51
C HIS A 62 -8.75 5.14 6.73
N GLY A 63 -9.99 4.83 6.33
CA GLY A 63 -11.17 5.67 6.57
C GLY A 63 -11.30 6.88 5.64
N ILE A 64 -10.44 7.01 4.63
CA ILE A 64 -10.48 8.09 3.66
C ILE A 64 -11.44 7.67 2.53
N THR A 65 -12.57 8.37 2.42
CA THR A 65 -13.54 8.16 1.34
C THR A 65 -13.48 9.29 0.31
N PRO A 66 -13.86 9.04 -0.96
CA PRO A 66 -13.87 10.07 -2.01
C PRO A 66 -14.69 11.32 -1.67
N ARG A 67 -15.63 11.23 -0.72
CA ARG A 67 -16.48 12.34 -0.26
C ARG A 67 -15.87 13.21 0.84
N SER A 68 -14.79 12.78 1.50
CA SER A 68 -14.19 13.56 2.61
C SER A 68 -13.52 14.86 2.16
N HIS A 69 -13.32 15.09 0.86
CA HIS A 69 -12.61 16.27 0.34
C HIS A 69 -13.52 17.42 -0.16
N ILE A 70 -14.85 17.29 -0.05
CA ILE A 70 -15.79 18.32 -0.57
C ILE A 70 -16.17 19.36 0.51
N ASN A 71 -15.87 19.13 1.79
CA ASN A 71 -16.14 20.11 2.86
C ASN A 71 -14.87 20.80 3.37
N GLY A 72 -14.20 21.49 2.45
CA GLY A 72 -13.05 22.34 2.75
C GLY A 72 -13.02 23.60 1.90
N SER A 73 -14.17 24.26 1.72
CA SER A 73 -14.28 25.64 1.20
C SER A 73 -15.73 26.15 1.33
N THR A 74 -16.02 26.85 2.43
CA THR A 74 -16.70 28.16 2.52
C THR A 74 -16.70 28.60 3.97
#